data_AF-A0A433P9H0-F1
#
_entry.id   AF-A0A433P9H0-F1
#
_cell.length_a   1.000
_cell.length_b   1.000
_cell.length_c   1.000
_cell.angle_alpha   90.00
_cell.angle_beta   90.00
_cell.angle_gamma   90.00
#
_symmetry.space_group_name_H-M   'P 1'
#
loop_
_entity.id
_entity.type
_entity.pdbx_description
1 polymer ?
#
loop_
_entity_poly.entity_id
_entity_poly.type
_entity_poly.pdbx_seq_one_letter_code
_entity_poly.pdbx_strand_id
1 'polypeptide(L)'
;MDLSLLNCPVCFEPATNPRETNCCNQVFCSACIQPLQSCPFCRASRLTHHENTVVTRILNTLPATCPFECQAAVTRGNLEAHTKICEQRLFDCPAPTCGTLAIKSRVQFLGHLVSHHADDVESAVRQFYETEQRSNNPMSEPPIPMLPIRRSPLFGVGWSPNVRPPMP
;
A
#
# COMPACT_ATOMS: atom_id res chain seq x y z
N MET A 1 -10.87 -3.96 -30.53
CA MET A 1 -9.77 -2.98 -30.35
C MET A 1 -8.50 -3.78 -30.20
N ASP A 2 -7.53 -3.59 -31.08
CA ASP A 2 -6.21 -4.22 -30.94
C ASP A 2 -5.41 -3.45 -29.86
N LEU A 3 -4.94 -4.16 -28.86
CA LEU A 3 -4.23 -3.63 -27.69
C LEU A 3 -2.75 -4.04 -27.68
N SER A 4 -2.28 -4.67 -28.75
CA SER A 4 -0.88 -5.09 -28.91
C SER A 4 0.12 -3.94 -28.70
N LEU A 5 -0.28 -2.70 -28.99
CA LEU A 5 0.50 -1.48 -28.76
C LEU A 5 0.77 -1.17 -27.27
N LEU A 6 0.00 -1.77 -26.36
CA LEU A 6 0.15 -1.60 -24.91
C LEU A 6 0.82 -2.81 -24.24
N ASN A 7 1.30 -3.77 -25.03
CA ASN A 7 2.09 -4.89 -24.53
C ASN A 7 3.51 -4.43 -24.24
N CYS A 8 4.04 -4.89 -23.11
CA CYS A 8 5.41 -4.61 -22.71
C CYS A 8 6.38 -5.31 -23.69
N PRO A 9 7.33 -4.60 -24.32
CA PRO A 9 8.31 -5.20 -25.22
C PRO A 9 9.25 -6.23 -24.58
N VAL A 10 9.26 -6.35 -23.25
CA VAL A 10 10.13 -7.26 -22.50
C VAL A 10 9.43 -8.58 -22.20
N CYS A 11 8.21 -8.53 -21.65
CA CYS A 11 7.46 -9.73 -21.26
C CYS A 11 6.34 -10.11 -22.24
N PHE A 12 6.09 -9.28 -23.24
CA PHE A 12 5.07 -9.46 -24.29
C PHE A 12 3.62 -9.52 -23.81
N GLU A 13 3.38 -9.20 -22.54
CA GLU A 13 2.05 -9.14 -21.92
C GLU A 13 1.54 -7.70 -21.82
N PRO A 14 0.21 -7.48 -21.72
CA PRO A 14 -0.36 -6.17 -21.43
C PRO A 14 0.26 -5.55 -20.19
N ALA A 15 0.83 -4.35 -20.31
CA ALA A 15 1.78 -3.88 -19.30
C ALA A 15 1.19 -3.76 -17.88
N THR A 16 1.89 -4.26 -16.86
CA THR A 16 1.49 -4.15 -15.45
C THR A 16 2.18 -2.94 -14.82
N ASN A 17 1.38 -2.04 -14.22
CA ASN A 17 1.84 -0.72 -13.76
C ASN A 17 2.64 0.01 -14.86
N PRO A 18 1.98 0.43 -15.96
CA PRO A 18 2.64 0.88 -17.17
C PRO A 18 3.52 2.12 -16.94
N ARG A 19 4.73 2.05 -17.48
CA ARG A 19 5.71 3.14 -17.55
C ARG A 19 5.97 3.50 -19.00
N GLU A 20 5.94 4.79 -19.31
CA GLU A 20 6.26 5.30 -20.63
C GLU A 20 7.69 5.85 -20.66
N THR A 21 8.47 5.46 -21.67
CA THR A 21 9.81 5.97 -21.86
C THR A 21 9.80 7.37 -22.46
N ASN A 22 10.67 8.25 -21.97
CA ASN A 22 10.78 9.60 -22.51
C ASN A 22 11.54 9.66 -23.86
N CYS A 23 12.26 8.60 -24.22
CA CYS A 23 13.08 8.56 -25.43
C CYS A 23 12.32 8.14 -26.69
N CYS A 24 11.29 7.30 -26.56
CA CYS A 24 10.55 6.77 -27.70
C CYS A 24 9.07 6.47 -27.41
N ASN A 25 8.56 6.91 -26.25
CA ASN A 25 7.16 6.80 -25.85
C ASN A 25 6.64 5.35 -25.84
N GLN A 26 7.53 4.41 -25.54
CA GLN A 26 7.21 2.98 -25.46
C GLN A 26 6.73 2.64 -24.06
N VAL A 27 5.72 1.78 -23.97
CA VAL A 27 5.11 1.35 -22.71
C VAL A 27 5.74 0.05 -22.22
N PHE A 28 6.17 0.03 -20.97
CA PHE A 28 6.74 -1.14 -20.30
C PHE A 28 6.01 -1.42 -18.98
N CYS A 29 6.12 -2.63 -18.46
CA CYS A 29 5.78 -2.88 -17.05
C CYS A 29 6.78 -2.17 -16.15
N SER A 30 6.34 -1.65 -14.99
CA SER A 30 7.24 -1.03 -14.01
C SER A 30 8.38 -1.98 -13.60
N ALA A 31 8.08 -3.25 -13.35
CA ALA A 31 9.09 -4.24 -12.99
C ALA A 31 10.05 -4.60 -14.13
N CYS A 32 9.60 -4.50 -15.39
CA CYS A 32 10.43 -4.83 -16.55
C CYS A 32 11.42 -3.72 -16.90
N ILE A 33 11.04 -2.46 -16.74
CA ILE A 33 11.87 -1.32 -17.13
C ILE A 33 12.85 -0.89 -16.04
N GLN A 34 12.48 -1.05 -14.77
CA GLN A 34 13.28 -0.62 -13.62
C GLN A 34 14.74 -1.13 -13.58
N PRO A 35 15.06 -2.39 -13.97
CA PRO A 35 16.45 -2.83 -13.98
C PRO A 35 17.26 -2.35 -15.20
N LEU A 36 16.63 -1.71 -16.19
CA LEU A 36 17.27 -1.36 -17.45
C LEU A 36 17.94 0.02 -17.37
N GLN A 37 19.13 0.13 -17.99
CA GLN A 37 19.86 1.41 -18.12
C GLN A 37 19.74 2.02 -19.52
N SER A 38 19.43 1.19 -20.53
CA SER A 38 19.23 1.58 -21.92
C SER A 38 17.89 1.06 -22.43
N CYS A 39 17.27 1.79 -23.36
CA CYS A 39 15.99 1.38 -23.92
C CYS A 39 16.17 0.15 -24.81
N PRO A 40 15.50 -0.98 -24.53
CA PRO A 40 15.63 -2.19 -25.37
C PRO A 40 15.01 -2.01 -26.76
N PHE A 41 14.12 -1.01 -26.93
CA PHE A 41 13.42 -0.75 -28.18
C PHE A 41 14.22 0.17 -29.12
N CYS A 42 14.62 1.36 -28.66
CA CYS A 42 15.33 2.34 -29.50
C CYS A 42 16.84 2.45 -29.24
N ARG A 43 17.36 1.69 -28.25
CA ARG A 43 18.79 1.66 -27.86
C ARG A 43 19.33 2.98 -27.28
N ALA A 44 18.46 3.91 -26.88
CA ALA A 44 18.86 5.12 -26.17
C ALA A 44 19.63 4.77 -24.88
N SER A 45 20.80 5.40 -24.70
CA SER A 45 21.72 5.15 -23.57
C SER A 45 21.31 5.83 -22.26
N ARG A 46 20.45 6.84 -22.32
CA ARG A 46 19.85 7.50 -21.15
C ARG A 46 18.38 7.12 -21.07
N LEU A 47 18.09 6.02 -20.38
CA LEU A 47 16.72 5.59 -20.16
C LEU A 47 16.10 6.34 -18.98
N THR A 48 15.07 7.14 -19.26
CA THR A 48 14.17 7.70 -18.26
C THR A 48 12.74 7.35 -18.61
N HIS A 49 11.89 7.26 -17.60
CA HIS A 49 10.50 6.86 -17.74
C HIS A 49 9.62 7.49 -16.68
N HIS A 50 8.32 7.55 -16.96
CA HIS A 50 7.32 8.08 -16.03
C HIS A 50 6.08 7.19 -16.01
N GLU A 51 5.26 7.35 -14.98
CA GLU A 51 3.97 6.69 -14.82
C GLU A 51 2.99 7.19 -15.90
N ASN A 52 2.31 6.30 -16.60
CA ASN A 52 1.28 6.69 -17.57
C ASN A 52 -0.11 6.29 -17.07
N THR A 53 -0.81 7.24 -16.45
CA THR A 53 -2.13 7.03 -15.85
C THR A 53 -3.23 6.79 -16.89
N VAL A 54 -3.10 7.34 -18.09
CA VAL A 54 -4.06 7.15 -19.19
C VAL A 54 -4.01 5.69 -19.67
N VAL A 55 -2.81 5.19 -19.93
CA VAL A 55 -2.60 3.78 -20.30
C VAL A 55 -3.03 2.85 -19.16
N THR A 56 -2.76 3.20 -17.90
CA THR A 56 -3.29 2.44 -16.75
C THR A 56 -4.82 2.35 -16.79
N ARG A 57 -5.53 3.45 -17.03
CA ARG A 57 -7.00 3.45 -17.12
C ARG A 57 -7.49 2.56 -18.25
N ILE A 58 -6.88 2.64 -19.43
CA ILE A 58 -7.22 1.82 -20.60
C ILE A 58 -6.99 0.33 -20.29
N LEU A 59 -5.83 -0.03 -19.73
CA LEU A 59 -5.51 -1.41 -19.38
C LEU A 59 -6.42 -1.95 -18.27
N ASN A 60 -6.95 -1.07 -17.40
CA ASN A 60 -7.87 -1.45 -16.34
C ASN A 60 -9.29 -1.74 -16.84
N THR A 61 -9.66 -1.33 -18.07
CA THR A 61 -10.96 -1.70 -18.66
C THR A 61 -10.93 -3.07 -19.33
N LEU A 62 -9.76 -3.71 -19.44
CA LEU A 62 -9.64 -5.02 -20.08
C LEU A 62 -10.42 -6.07 -19.28
N PRO A 63 -11.13 -6.98 -19.98
CA PRO A 63 -11.76 -8.11 -19.33
C PRO A 63 -10.68 -8.97 -18.66
N ALA A 64 -10.98 -9.44 -17.46
CA ALA A 64 -10.10 -10.31 -16.68
C ALA A 64 -10.87 -11.52 -16.21
N THR A 65 -10.21 -12.67 -16.26
CA THR A 65 -10.76 -13.93 -15.76
C THR A 65 -10.50 -14.03 -14.26
N CYS A 66 -11.54 -14.33 -13.50
CA CYS A 66 -11.39 -14.63 -12.08
C CYS A 66 -10.56 -15.92 -11.90
N PRO A 67 -9.54 -15.94 -11.02
CA PRO A 67 -8.75 -17.15 -10.75
C PRO A 67 -9.57 -18.29 -10.13
N PHE A 68 -10.77 -18.00 -9.61
CA PHE A 68 -11.71 -18.98 -9.07
C PHE A 68 -12.81 -19.38 -10.07
N GLU A 69 -12.67 -18.98 -11.35
CA GLU A 69 -13.56 -19.36 -12.45
C GLU A 69 -15.06 -19.09 -12.20
N CYS A 70 -15.38 -18.07 -11.40
CA CYS A 70 -16.77 -17.74 -11.02
C CYS A 70 -17.65 -17.18 -12.15
N GLN A 71 -17.15 -17.14 -13.39
CA GLN A 71 -17.81 -16.63 -14.60
C GLN A 71 -18.28 -15.17 -14.55
N ALA A 72 -18.01 -14.43 -13.47
CA ALA A 72 -18.35 -13.02 -13.37
C ALA A 72 -17.58 -12.20 -14.41
N ALA A 73 -18.26 -11.22 -15.01
CA ALA A 73 -17.63 -10.22 -15.86
C ALA A 73 -16.84 -9.23 -14.99
N VAL A 74 -15.53 -9.42 -14.90
CA VAL A 74 -14.62 -8.61 -14.08
C VAL A 74 -13.62 -7.93 -14.99
N THR A 75 -13.24 -6.70 -14.66
CA THR A 75 -12.17 -5.98 -15.36
C THR A 75 -10.86 -6.11 -14.61
N ARG A 76 -9.74 -5.95 -15.30
CA ARG A 76 -8.39 -6.01 -14.70
C ARG A 76 -8.26 -5.06 -13.51
N GLY A 77 -8.80 -3.84 -13.60
CA GLY A 77 -8.76 -2.87 -12.50
C GLY A 77 -9.57 -3.27 -11.26
N ASN A 78 -10.60 -4.11 -11.43
CA ASN A 78 -11.49 -4.54 -10.35
C ASN A 78 -11.19 -5.97 -9.87
N LEU A 79 -10.24 -6.68 -10.49
CA LEU A 79 -9.97 -8.08 -10.22
C LEU A 79 -9.55 -8.32 -8.76
N GLU A 80 -8.69 -7.47 -8.20
CA GLU A 80 -8.23 -7.61 -6.81
C GLU A 80 -9.36 -7.39 -5.80
N ALA A 81 -10.24 -6.41 -6.06
CA ALA A 81 -11.41 -6.18 -5.22
C ALA A 81 -12.38 -7.37 -5.31
N HIS A 82 -12.60 -7.87 -6.52
CA HIS A 82 -13.44 -9.03 -6.79
C HIS A 82 -12.93 -10.30 -6.07
N THR A 83 -11.63 -10.62 -6.13
CA THR A 83 -11.10 -11.85 -5.50
C THR A 83 -11.33 -11.88 -3.99
N LYS A 84 -11.37 -10.73 -3.31
CA LYS A 84 -11.65 -10.63 -1.87
C LYS A 84 -13.09 -10.99 -1.50
N ILE A 85 -14.03 -10.75 -2.41
CA ILE A 85 -15.47 -10.93 -2.22
C ILE A 85 -16.07 -12.07 -3.06
N CYS A 86 -15.29 -12.71 -3.92
CA CYS A 86 -15.73 -13.77 -4.81
C CYS A 86 -16.35 -14.93 -4.02
N GLU A 87 -17.55 -15.35 -4.43
CA GLU A 87 -18.29 -16.44 -3.77
C GLU A 87 -17.67 -17.81 -3.99
N GLN A 88 -16.97 -18.00 -5.12
CA GLN A 88 -16.24 -19.23 -5.45
C GLN A 88 -14.85 -19.29 -4.80
N ARG A 89 -14.47 -18.26 -4.02
CA ARG A 89 -13.22 -18.30 -3.27
C ARG A 89 -13.27 -19.41 -2.23
N LEU A 90 -12.22 -20.21 -2.21
CA LEU A 90 -11.96 -21.21 -1.18
C LEU A 90 -11.12 -20.61 -0.05
N PHE A 91 -11.36 -21.07 1.16
CA PHE A 91 -10.65 -20.63 2.36
C PHE A 91 -9.95 -21.80 3.02
N ASP A 92 -8.69 -21.61 3.36
CA ASP A 92 -7.93 -22.55 4.17
C ASP A 92 -7.92 -22.05 5.62
N CYS A 93 -8.01 -22.97 6.57
CA CYS A 93 -7.89 -22.59 7.98
C CYS A 93 -6.45 -22.13 8.27
N PRO A 94 -6.25 -20.93 8.86
CA PRO A 94 -4.92 -20.42 9.15
C PRO A 94 -4.27 -21.08 10.38
N ALA A 95 -5.04 -21.81 11.19
CA ALA A 95 -4.54 -22.42 12.41
C ALA A 95 -3.56 -23.56 12.07
N PRO A 96 -2.31 -23.54 12.58
CA PRO A 96 -1.27 -24.52 12.20
C PRO A 96 -1.64 -25.97 12.49
N THR A 97 -2.49 -26.19 13.50
CA THR A 97 -2.95 -27.51 13.95
C THR A 97 -4.27 -27.94 13.32
N CYS A 98 -4.92 -27.07 12.53
CA CYS A 98 -6.17 -27.39 11.86
C CYS A 98 -5.90 -27.84 10.42
N GLY A 99 -6.21 -29.11 10.12
CA GLY A 99 -6.05 -29.68 8.78
C GLY A 99 -7.18 -29.34 7.80
N THR A 100 -8.08 -28.42 8.15
CA THR A 100 -9.25 -28.11 7.30
C THR A 100 -8.85 -27.15 6.19
N LEU A 101 -8.95 -27.63 4.95
CA LEU A 101 -8.60 -26.89 3.73
C LEU A 101 -9.80 -26.77 2.80
N ALA A 102 -9.73 -25.82 1.87
CA ALA A 102 -10.69 -25.65 0.80
C ALA A 102 -12.16 -25.51 1.27
N ILE A 103 -12.39 -24.78 2.36
CA ILE A 103 -13.74 -24.48 2.87
C ILE A 103 -14.48 -23.62 1.84
N LYS A 104 -15.68 -24.09 1.47
CA LYS A 104 -16.53 -23.43 0.46
C LYS A 104 -17.33 -22.31 1.09
N SER A 105 -17.42 -21.16 0.43
CA SER A 105 -18.16 -19.99 0.90
C SER A 105 -17.60 -19.37 2.19
N ARG A 106 -17.69 -18.04 2.26
CA ARG A 106 -17.30 -17.26 3.43
C ARG A 106 -18.11 -17.65 4.68
N VAL A 107 -19.39 -18.04 4.53
CA VAL A 107 -20.24 -18.39 5.69
C VAL A 107 -19.75 -19.66 6.38
N GLN A 108 -19.40 -20.71 5.61
CA GLN A 108 -18.89 -21.95 6.20
C GLN A 108 -17.51 -21.72 6.82
N PHE A 109 -16.68 -20.90 6.18
CA PHE A 109 -15.37 -20.53 6.73
C PHE A 109 -15.49 -19.82 8.08
N LEU A 110 -16.35 -18.80 8.18
CA LEU A 110 -16.59 -18.11 9.45
C LEU A 110 -17.22 -19.05 10.50
N GLY A 111 -18.16 -19.91 10.09
CA GLY A 111 -18.73 -20.92 10.97
C GLY A 111 -17.69 -21.91 11.51
N HIS A 112 -16.75 -22.33 10.68
CA HIS A 112 -15.62 -23.17 11.10
C HIS A 112 -14.75 -22.47 12.14
N LEU A 113 -14.34 -21.21 11.88
CA LEU A 113 -13.52 -20.44 12.83
C LEU A 113 -14.23 -20.28 14.18
N VAL A 114 -15.51 -19.91 14.19
CA VAL A 114 -16.26 -19.70 15.43
C VAL A 114 -16.50 -21.01 16.20
N SER A 115 -16.66 -22.14 15.52
CA SER A 115 -16.96 -23.42 16.17
C SER A 115 -15.72 -24.20 16.65
N HIS A 116 -14.58 -24.06 15.97
CA HIS A 116 -13.37 -24.84 16.25
C HIS A 116 -12.21 -23.99 16.79
N HIS A 117 -12.27 -22.67 16.61
CA HIS A 117 -11.20 -21.72 16.94
C HIS A 117 -11.75 -20.47 17.66
N ALA A 118 -12.75 -20.65 18.54
CA ALA A 118 -13.45 -19.55 19.20
C ALA A 118 -12.50 -18.62 19.98
N ASP A 119 -11.56 -19.21 20.73
CA ASP A 119 -10.58 -18.46 21.53
C ASP A 119 -9.61 -17.64 20.66
N ASP A 120 -9.20 -18.20 19.51
CA ASP A 120 -8.34 -17.52 18.52
C ASP A 120 -9.09 -16.33 17.90
N VAL A 121 -10.38 -16.51 17.59
CA VAL A 121 -11.24 -15.43 17.07
C VAL A 121 -11.43 -14.33 18.11
N GLU A 122 -11.72 -14.68 19.37
CA GLU A 122 -11.93 -13.70 20.43
C GLU A 122 -10.68 -12.86 20.66
N SER A 123 -9.52 -13.51 20.80
CA SER A 123 -8.24 -12.84 21.03
C SER A 123 -7.88 -11.90 19.88
N ALA A 124 -8.05 -12.34 18.62
CA ALA A 124 -7.79 -11.51 17.45
C ALA A 124 -8.70 -10.28 17.38
N VAL A 125 -10.00 -10.43 17.67
CA VAL A 125 -10.96 -9.31 17.68
C VAL A 125 -10.60 -8.30 18.77
N ARG A 126 -10.27 -8.76 19.99
CA ARG A 126 -9.82 -7.88 21.08
C ARG A 126 -8.57 -7.09 20.68
N GLN A 127 -7.55 -7.78 20.18
CA GLN A 127 -6.30 -7.16 19.76
C GLN A 127 -6.51 -6.09 18.67
N PHE A 128 -7.39 -6.35 17.70
CA PHE A 128 -7.70 -5.41 16.64
C PHE A 128 -8.23 -4.08 17.19
N TYR A 129 -9.28 -4.12 18.03
CA TYR A 129 -9.86 -2.90 18.59
C TYR A 129 -8.94 -2.17 19.57
N GLU A 130 -8.12 -2.90 20.32
CA GLU A 130 -7.10 -2.30 21.19
C GLU A 130 -6.01 -1.56 20.39
N THR A 131 -5.62 -2.10 19.23
CA THR A 131 -4.60 -1.50 18.36
C THR A 131 -5.13 -0.27 17.64
N GLU A 132 -6.36 -0.33 17.12
CA GLU A 132 -7.04 0.81 16.49
C GLU A 132 -7.21 1.99 17.47
N GLN A 133 -7.56 1.71 18.73
CA GLN A 133 -7.69 2.75 19.77
C GLN A 133 -6.35 3.42 20.12
N ARG A 134 -5.23 2.69 20.07
CA ARG A 134 -3.89 3.27 20.27
C ARG A 134 -3.47 4.16 19.10
N SER A 135 -3.81 3.78 17.87
CA SER A 135 -3.48 4.58 16.68
C SER A 135 -4.27 5.90 16.62
N ASN A 136 -5.47 5.93 17.20
CA ASN A 136 -6.38 7.07 17.17
C ASN A 136 -6.30 7.97 18.43
N ASN A 137 -5.39 7.70 19.37
CA ASN A 137 -5.24 8.49 20.60
C ASN A 137 -3.85 9.18 20.65
N PRO A 138 -3.75 10.50 20.40
CA PRO A 138 -2.47 11.20 20.37
C PRO A 138 -1.83 11.48 21.75
N MET A 139 -2.34 10.93 22.85
CA MET A 139 -1.87 11.31 24.19
C MET A 139 -1.57 10.10 25.07
N SER A 140 -0.39 9.52 24.87
CA SER A 140 0.34 8.82 25.92
C SER A 140 1.85 9.04 25.76
N GLU A 141 2.28 10.29 25.66
CA GLU A 141 3.66 10.60 26.07
C GLU A 141 3.74 10.44 27.60
N PRO A 142 4.77 9.76 28.13
CA PRO A 142 4.97 9.70 29.57
C PRO A 142 5.19 11.13 30.10
N PRO A 143 4.71 11.45 31.32
CA PRO A 143 4.90 12.78 31.88
C PRO A 143 6.40 13.09 31.95
N ILE A 144 6.80 14.20 31.33
CA ILE A 144 8.16 14.73 31.40
C ILE A 144 8.52 14.84 32.88
N PRO A 145 9.60 14.20 33.36
CA PRO A 145 10.00 14.30 34.76
C PRO A 145 10.31 15.77 35.06
N MET A 146 9.53 16.36 35.97
CA MET A 146 9.76 17.73 36.40
C MET A 146 11.10 17.82 37.14
N LEU A 147 12.10 18.40 36.48
CA LEU A 147 13.35 18.79 37.12
C LEU A 147 13.06 19.87 38.19
N PRO A 148 13.68 19.79 39.38
CA PRO A 148 13.42 20.75 40.43
C PRO A 148 13.94 22.14 40.03
N ILE A 149 13.02 23.11 40.08
CA ILE A 149 13.30 24.53 39.83
C ILE A 149 14.26 25.02 40.93
N ARG A 150 15.53 25.24 40.58
CA ARG A 150 16.45 26.00 41.43
C ARG A 150 15.94 27.45 41.50
N ARG A 151 15.43 27.86 42.66
CA ARG A 151 15.15 29.26 42.96
C ARG A 151 16.47 29.99 43.16
N SER A 152 16.85 30.84 42.22
CA SER A 152 17.91 31.84 42.42
C SER A 152 17.31 33.07 43.12
N PRO A 153 17.92 33.60 44.19
CA PRO A 153 17.47 34.85 44.80
C PRO A 153 17.99 36.05 43.99
N LEU A 154 17.06 36.97 43.69
CA LEU A 154 17.34 38.31 43.15
C LEU A 154 18.07 39.17 44.18
N PHE A 155 19.16 39.84 43.80
CA PHE A 155 19.67 41.17 44.24
C PHE A 155 21.04 41.35 43.53
N GLY A 156 21.48 42.48 42.99
CA GLY A 156 20.91 43.81 42.81
C GLY A 156 21.83 44.64 41.89
N VAL A 157 21.35 45.84 41.57
CA VAL A 157 22.07 47.09 41.21
C VAL A 157 23.14 47.09 40.10
N GLY A 158 22.92 47.95 39.09
CA GLY A 158 23.99 48.43 38.21
C GLY A 158 23.50 49.15 36.95
N TRP A 159 23.18 50.44 37.06
CA TRP A 159 22.99 51.33 35.92
C TRP A 159 24.30 51.54 35.13
N SER A 160 24.27 51.50 33.80
CA SER A 160 24.70 52.64 32.97
C SER A 160 24.42 52.49 31.46
N PRO A 161 24.28 53.61 30.72
CA PRO A 161 23.66 53.66 29.41
C PRO A 161 24.66 53.93 28.28
N ASN A 162 24.50 53.23 27.16
CA ASN A 162 24.84 53.61 25.78
C ASN A 162 24.46 52.38 24.94
N VAL A 163 23.69 52.48 23.86
CA VAL A 163 24.18 52.85 22.53
C VAL A 163 22.96 53.23 21.67
N ARG A 164 23.15 54.21 20.78
CA ARG A 164 22.17 54.79 19.83
C ARG A 164 21.60 53.77 18.84
N PRO A 165 20.40 54.01 18.28
CA PRO A 165 19.82 53.18 17.21
C PRO A 165 20.51 53.43 15.85
N PRO A 166 20.37 52.50 14.89
CA PRO A 166 20.99 52.61 13.58
C PRO A 166 20.14 53.42 12.59
N MET A 167 20.80 54.03 11.61
CA MET A 167 20.27 54.48 10.32
C MET A 167 21.37 54.28 9.27
N PRO A 168 21.06 54.28 7.98
CA PRO A 168 19.99 53.55 7.27
C PRO A 168 20.51 52.30 6.55
#